data_AF-B6JIC7-F1
#
_entry.id   AF-B6JIC7-F1
#
_cell.length_a   1.000
_cell.length_b   1.000
_cell.length_c   1.000
_cell.angle_alpha   90.00
_cell.angle_beta   90.00
_cell.angle_gamma   90.00
#
_symmetry.space_group_name_H-M   'P 1'
#
loop_
_entity.id
_entity.type
_entity.pdbx_description
1 polymer ?
#
loop_
_entity_poly.entity_id
_entity_poly.type
_entity_poly.pdbx_seq_one_letter_code
_entity_poly.pdbx_strand_id
1 'polypeptide(L)' 'MSDTYIIEVSSEPAGIVVRDKAGFRFFAASNRFNPLEGRLFRSVREAERVARELLRGKRKPATAIA' A
#
# COMPACT_ATOMS: atom_id res chain seq x y z
N MET A 1 12.53 -12.27 15.37
CA MET A 1 11.25 -12.46 14.66
C MET A 1 10.98 -11.19 13.87
N SER A 2 10.83 -11.29 12.55
CA SER A 2 10.39 -10.16 11.73
C SER A 2 8.87 -10.06 11.81
N ASP A 3 8.35 -8.99 12.41
CA ASP A 3 6.92 -8.73 12.37
C ASP A 3 6.50 -8.44 10.94
N THR A 4 5.59 -9.23 10.40
CA THR A 4 5.05 -9.08 9.04
C THR A 4 3.56 -8.80 9.13
N TYR A 5 3.11 -7.78 8.41
CA TYR A 5 1.72 -7.32 8.40
C TYR A 5 1.19 -7.34 6.97
N ILE A 6 -0.04 -7.77 6.79
CA ILE A 6 -0.75 -7.62 5.51
C ILE A 6 -1.47 -6.27 5.56
N ILE A 7 -1.34 -5.47 4.50
CA ILE A 7 -2.10 -4.24 4.32
C ILE A 7 -3.21 -4.53 3.31
N GLU A 8 -4.45 -4.35 3.76
CA GLU A 8 -5.64 -4.40 2.90
C GLU A 8 -6.30 -3.03 2.84
N VAL A 9 -6.66 -2.59 1.64
CA VAL A 9 -7.40 -1.34 1.43
C VAL A 9 -8.52 -1.56 0.43
N SER A 10 -9.70 -1.00 0.68
CA SER A 10 -10.87 -1.16 -0.20
C SER A 10 -11.21 -2.63 -0.54
N SER A 11 -11.03 -3.54 0.42
CA SER A 11 -11.24 -4.98 0.26
C SER A 11 -10.31 -5.67 -0.75
N GLU A 12 -9.20 -5.05 -1.14
CA GLU A 12 -8.13 -5.68 -1.92
C GLU A 12 -6.79 -5.66 -1.15
N PRO A 13 -5.96 -6.71 -1.28
CA PRO A 13 -4.61 -6.70 -0.70
C PRO A 13 -3.77 -5.62 -1.40
N ALA A 14 -3.26 -4.68 -0.60
CA ALA A 14 -2.34 -3.65 -1.07
C ALA A 14 -0.92 -4.20 -1.21
N GLY A 15 -0.53 -5.02 -0.24
CA GLY A 15 0.82 -5.50 -0.07
C GLY A 15 1.09 -6.04 1.32
N ILE A 16 2.31 -6.48 1.52
CA ILE A 16 2.83 -6.87 2.83
C ILE A 16 3.84 -5.84 3.32
N VAL A 17 3.94 -5.71 4.63
CA VAL A 17 4.89 -4.85 5.30
C VAL A 17 5.72 -5.68 6.25
N VAL A 18 7.04 -5.62 6.09
CA VAL A 18 8.00 -6.35 6.92
C VAL A 18 8.74 -5.34 7.81
N ARG A 19 8.79 -5.61 9.12
CA ARG A 19 9.63 -4.84 10.04
C ARG A 19 11.10 -5.11 9.76
N ASP A 20 11.83 -4.05 9.47
CA ASP A 20 13.28 -3.98 9.28
C ASP A 20 13.89 -3.10 10.38
N LYS A 21 15.23 -3.10 10.52
CA LYS A 21 15.95 -2.28 11.51
C LYS A 21 15.66 -0.78 11.37
N ALA A 22 15.38 -0.34 10.15
CA ALA A 22 15.11 1.06 9.82
C ALA A 22 13.63 1.45 9.82
N GLY A 23 12.70 0.51 10.01
CA GLY A 23 11.26 0.78 9.94
C GLY A 23 10.49 -0.36 9.29
N PHE A 24 9.57 -0.02 8.38
CA PHE A 24 8.62 -0.95 7.79
C PHE A 24 8.71 -0.91 6.26
N ARG A 25 9.23 -1.98 5.66
CA ARG A 25 9.38 -2.07 4.20
C ARG A 25 8.13 -2.64 3.56
N PHE A 26 7.60 -1.97 2.54
CA PHE A 26 6.41 -2.37 1.81
C PHE A 26 6.76 -3.18 0.56
N PHE A 27 6.01 -4.24 0.30
CA PHE A 27 6.07 -5.05 -0.91
C PHE A 27 4.65 -5.16 -1.50
N ALA A 28 4.49 -4.75 -2.75
CA ALA A 28 3.21 -4.63 -3.41
C ALA A 28 2.61 -5.99 -3.77
N ALA A 29 1.31 -6.15 -3.52
CA ALA A 29 0.56 -7.33 -3.94
C ALA A 29 0.08 -7.25 -5.40
N SER A 30 0.05 -6.04 -5.99
CA SER A 30 -0.36 -5.84 -7.39
C SER A 30 0.27 -4.59 -8.01
N ASN A 31 0.26 -4.54 -9.35
CA ASN A 31 0.78 -3.40 -10.13
C ASN A 31 0.19 -2.04 -9.72
N ARG A 32 -1.00 -2.02 -9.11
CA ARG A 32 -1.64 -0.80 -8.62
C ARG A 32 -0.83 -0.15 -7.49
N PHE A 33 -0.12 -0.96 -6.71
CA PHE A 33 0.68 -0.53 -5.55
C PHE A 33 2.19 -0.51 -5.81
N ASN A 34 2.66 -0.80 -7.04
CA ASN A 34 4.08 -0.67 -7.40
C ASN A 34 4.74 0.67 -7.01
N PRO A 35 4.05 1.84 -7.00
CA PRO A 35 4.63 3.07 -6.46
C PRO A 35 5.02 3.01 -4.97
N LEU A 36 4.60 1.97 -4.24
CA LEU A 36 4.93 1.69 -2.84
C LEU A 36 6.00 0.61 -2.67
N GLU A 37 6.37 -0.10 -3.75
CA GLU A 37 7.33 -1.20 -3.71
C GLU A 37 8.67 -0.76 -3.12
N GLY A 38 9.17 -1.52 -2.14
CA GLY A 38 10.44 -1.28 -1.47
C GLY A 38 10.50 -0.03 -0.58
N ARG A 39 9.44 0.78 -0.50
CA ARG A 39 9.42 2.00 0.32
C ARG A 39 9.43 1.66 1.80
N LEU A 40 10.22 2.45 2.55
CA LEU A 40 10.28 2.38 4.00
C LEU A 40 9.29 3.38 4.62
N PHE A 41 8.53 2.90 5.59
CA PHE A 41 7.60 3.68 6.40
C PHE A 41 8.01 3.65 7.86
N ARG A 42 7.66 4.70 8.60
CA ARG A 42 7.89 4.76 10.06
C ARG A 42 6.88 3.94 10.85
N SER A 43 5.76 3.56 10.23
CA SER A 43 4.74 2.70 10.85
C SER A 43 3.88 1.98 9.82
N VAL A 44 3.27 0.85 10.22
CA VAL A 44 2.25 0.13 9.44
C VAL A 44 1.07 1.04 9.06
N ARG A 45 0.61 1.89 10.00
CA ARG A 45 -0.51 2.84 9.77
C ARG A 45 -0.20 3.88 8.68
N GLU A 46 1.05 4.31 8.58
CA GLU A 46 1.47 5.23 7.53
C GLU A 46 1.45 4.54 6.16
N ALA A 47 1.94 3.31 6.09
CA ALA A 47 1.90 2.51 4.86
C ALA A 47 0.45 2.31 4.37
N GLU A 48 -0.47 1.97 5.28
CA GLU A 48 -1.90 1.86 4.99
C GLU A 48 -2.51 3.17 4.47
N ARG A 49 -2.20 4.29 5.13
CA ARG A 49 -2.70 5.62 4.72
C ARG A 49 -2.28 5.95 3.29
N VAL A 50 -1.00 5.77 2.98
CA VAL A 50 -0.46 6.07 1.64
C VAL A 50 -1.02 5.11 0.59
N ALA A 51 -1.22 3.82 0.92
CA ALA A 51 -1.89 2.87 0.03
C ALA A 51 -3.33 3.27 -0.28
N ARG A 52 -4.09 3.71 0.73
CA ARG A 52 -5.45 4.22 0.55
C ARG A 52 -5.46 5.49 -0.32
N GLU A 53 -4.53 6.41 -0.10
CA GLU A 53 -4.40 7.64 -0.90
C GLU A 53 -4.06 7.33 -2.36
N LEU A 54 -3.17 6.37 -2.61
CA LEU A 54 -2.81 5.93 -3.96
C LEU A 54 -4.03 5.40 -4.74
N LEU A 55 -4.89 4.61 -4.10
CA LEU A 55 -6.14 4.16 -4.71
C LEU A 55 -7.12 5.31 -4.99
N ARG A 56 -7.25 6.26 -4.06
CA ARG A 56 -8.13 7.43 -4.22
C ARG A 56 -7.66 8.34 -5.35
N GLY A 57 -6.35 8.57 -5.48
CA GLY A 57 -5.77 9.35 -6.58
C GLY A 57 -5.81 8.65 -7.94
N LYS A 58 -5.83 7.30 -7.96
CA LYS A 58 -6.00 6.50 -9.20
C LYS A 58 -7.45 6.37 -9.66
N ARG A 59 -8.44 6.58 -8.78
CA ARG A 59 -9.85 6.75 -9.18
C ARG A 59 -10.01 8.10 -9.89
N LYS A 60 -9.57 8.19 -11.15
CA LYS A 60 -10.22 9.13 -12.08
C LYS A 60 -11.70 8.73 -12.15
N PRO A 61 -12.65 9.67 -12.11
CA PRO A 61 -14.06 9.34 -12.27
C PRO A 61 -14.22 8.62 -13.61
N ALA A 62 -14.81 7.43 -13.57
CA ALA A 62 -15.29 6.75 -14.77
C ALA A 62 -16.51 7.54 -15.27
N THR A 63 -16.25 8.65 -15.96
CA THR A 63 -17.23 9.27 -16.84
C THR A 63 -16.98 8.73 -18.24
N ALA A 64 -17.73 7.68 -18.60
CA ALA A 64 -18.03 7.33 -19.97
C ALA A 64 -19.29 6.45 -19.97
N ILE A 65 -20.46 7.09 -19.93
CA ILE A 65 -21.57 6.64 -20.78
C ILE A 65 -21.97 7.86 -21.61
N ALA A 66 -21.85 7.68 -22.91
CA ALA A 66 -22.29 8.59 -23.96
C ALA A 66 -23.81 8.55 -24.11
#